data_AF-A0A9D6U283-F1
#
_entry.id   AF-A0A9D6U283-F1
#
_cell.length_a   1.000
_cell.length_b   1.000
_cell.length_c   1.000
_cell.angle_alpha   90.00
_cell.angle_beta   90.00
_cell.angle_gamma   90.00
#
_symmetry.space_group_name_H-M   'P 1'
#
loop_
_entity.id
_entity.type
_entity.pdbx_description
1 polymer ?
#
loop_
_entity_poly.entity_id
_entity_poly.type
_entity_poly.pdbx_seq_one_letter_code
_entity_poly.pdbx_strand_id
1 'polypeptide(L)' 'MPIYEYQCVDCKSRDQRVAGLDDHTALCTQCGSLMLRLDEDVFQPYFEKESRPAWPAKASL' A
#
# COMPACT_ATOMS: atom_id res chain seq x y z
N MET A 1 -12.68 -8.83 -5.57
CA MET A 1 -11.33 -8.25 -5.78
C MET A 1 -11.40 -6.79 -5.36
N PRO A 2 -10.47 -6.29 -4.53
CA PRO A 2 -10.45 -4.90 -4.06
C PRO A 2 -10.15 -3.92 -5.20
N ILE A 3 -10.45 -2.64 -4.97
CA ILE A 3 -10.05 -1.54 -5.85
C ILE A 3 -8.75 -0.96 -5.30
N TYR A 4 -7.76 -0.76 -6.17
CA TYR A 4 -6.49 -0.13 -5.85
C TYR A 4 -6.23 1.06 -6.77
N GLU A 5 -5.54 2.08 -6.25
CA GLU A 5 -5.07 3.23 -7.04
C GLU A 5 -3.68 2.95 -7.61
N TYR A 6 -3.47 3.29 -8.87
CA TYR A 6 -2.20 3.17 -9.56
C TYR A 6 -1.78 4.53 -10.11
N GLN A 7 -0.48 4.79 -10.18
CA GLN A 7 0.09 5.97 -10.81
C GLN A 7 1.12 5.60 -11.87
N CYS A 8 1.03 6.21 -13.05
CA CYS A 8 2.00 6.05 -14.12
C CYS A 8 3.34 6.70 -13.75
N VAL A 9 4.45 6.00 -14.01
CA VAL A 9 5.80 6.52 -13.70
C VAL A 9 6.21 7.67 -14.61
N ASP A 10 5.71 7.70 -15.85
CA ASP A 10 6.09 8.68 -16.88
C ASP A 10 5.14 9.88 -16.93
N CYS A 11 3.86 9.67 -17.25
CA CYS A 11 2.91 10.77 -17.45
C CYS A 11 2.15 11.18 -16.17
N LYS A 12 2.40 10.50 -15.05
CA LYS A 12 1.78 10.74 -13.73
C LYS A 12 0.25 10.59 -13.68
N SER A 13 -0.39 10.07 -14.72
CA SER A 13 -1.81 9.76 -14.71
C SER A 13 -2.14 8.75 -13.61
N ARG A 14 -3.33 8.88 -13.03
CA ARG A 14 -3.84 7.99 -11.98
C ARG A 14 -5.03 7.19 -12.51
N ASP A 15 -5.18 5.97 -12.00
CA ASP A 15 -6.26 5.06 -12.40
C ASP A 15 -6.64 4.17 -11.22
N GLN A 16 -7.92 3.81 -11.14
CA GLN A 16 -8.45 2.91 -10.10
C GLN A 16 -8.87 1.59 -10.75
N ARG A 17 -8.36 0.47 -10.23
CA ARG A 17 -8.57 -0.84 -10.85
C ARG A 17 -8.95 -1.90 -9.83
N VAL A 18 -9.85 -2.78 -10.25
CA VAL A 18 -10.13 -4.04 -9.57
C VAL A 18 -8.96 -4.99 -9.85
N ALA A 19 -8.19 -5.35 -8.82
CA ALA A 19 -7.00 -6.20 -8.96
C ALA A 19 -6.80 -7.12 -7.75
N GLY A 20 -5.86 -8.06 -7.85
CA GLY A 20 -5.39 -8.89 -6.74
C GLY A 20 -4.49 -8.12 -5.78
N LEU A 21 -4.29 -8.65 -4.56
CA LEU A 21 -3.39 -8.06 -3.58
C LEU A 21 -1.93 -8.06 -4.05
N ASP A 22 -1.54 -9.05 -4.85
CA ASP A 22 -0.17 -9.19 -5.38
C ASP A 22 0.04 -8.44 -6.70
N ASP A 23 -1.00 -7.81 -7.25
CA ASP A 23 -0.90 -6.99 -8.45
C ASP A 23 -0.38 -5.60 -8.06
N HIS A 24 0.93 -5.39 -8.17
CA HIS A 24 1.59 -4.11 -7.87
C HIS A 24 1.85 -3.25 -9.11
N THR A 25 1.59 -3.77 -10.30
CA THR A 25 1.91 -3.09 -11.56
C THR A 25 0.77 -3.19 -12.58
N ALA A 26 0.72 -2.21 -13.46
CA ALA A 26 -0.29 -2.09 -14.50
C ALA A 26 0.27 -1.33 -15.72
N LEU A 27 -0.42 -1.39 -16.87
CA LEU A 27 -0.11 -0.54 -18.03
C LEU A 27 -1.01 0.71 -18.05
N CYS A 28 -0.40 1.85 -18.37
CA CYS A 28 -1.06 3.15 -18.48
C CYS A 28 -1.90 3.23 -19.75
N THR A 29 -3.17 3.59 -19.62
CA THR A 29 -4.09 3.75 -20.76
C THR A 29 -3.86 5.05 -21.55
N GLN A 30 -3.08 5.99 -21.00
CA GLN A 30 -2.78 7.27 -21.65
C GLN A 30 -1.50 7.24 -22.50
N CYS A 31 -0.41 6.64 -21.98
CA CYS A 31 0.89 6.64 -22.66
C CYS A 31 1.48 5.24 -22.89
N GLY A 32 0.83 4.17 -22.42
CA GLY A 32 1.30 2.78 -22.56
C GLY A 32 2.44 2.38 -21.61
N SER A 33 2.95 3.30 -20.78
CA SER A 33 4.03 3.00 -19.83
C SER A 33 3.55 2.24 -18.59
N LEU A 34 4.49 1.90 -17.71
CA LEU A 34 4.23 1.23 -16.44
C LEU A 34 3.48 2.15 -15.46
N MET A 35 2.55 1.57 -14.72
CA MET A 35 1.94 2.15 -13.53
C MET A 35 2.29 1.29 -12.31
N LEU A 36 2.59 1.95 -11.21
CA LEU A 36 2.81 1.32 -9.91
C LEU A 36 1.60 1.56 -9.02
N ARG A 37 1.21 0.54 -8.25
CA ARG A 37 0.19 0.70 -7.22
C ARG A 37 0.68 1.72 -6.19
N LEU A 38 -0.19 2.66 -5.83
CA LEU A 38 0.02 3.51 -4.68
C LEU A 38 -0.34 2.66 -3.46
N ASP A 39 0.68 2.13 -2.79
CA ASP A 39 0.47 1.25 -1.64
C ASP A 39 -0.21 2.04 -0.51
N GLU A 40 -1.48 1.73 -0.25
CA GLU A 40 -2.07 1.92 1.07
C GLU A 40 -1.63 0.73 1.93
N ASP A 41 -1.18 0.98 3.15
CA ASP A 41 -0.90 -0.09 4.12
C ASP A 41 -2.22 -0.75 4.55
N VAL A 42 -2.65 -1.74 3.76
CA VAL A 42 -3.88 -2.51 4.00
C VAL A 42 -3.82 -3.29 5.33
N PHE A 43 -2.62 -3.46 5.90
CA PHE A 43 -2.41 -4.14 7.16
C PHE A 43 -2.40 -3.21 8.38
N GLN A 44 -2.25 -1.89 8.19
CA GLN A 44 -2.28 -0.89 9.27
C GLN A 44 -3.45 -1.10 10.25
N PRO A 45 -4.70 -1.37 9.80
CA PRO A 45 -5.82 -1.57 10.72
C PRO A 45 -5.71 -2.84 11.60
N TYR A 46 -4.91 -3.83 11.20
CA TYR A 46 -4.64 -5.02 12.01
C TYR A 46 -3.62 -4.75 13.10
N PHE A 47 -2.65 -3.86 12.85
CA PHE A 47 -1.56 -3.54 13.79
C PHE A 47 -1.87 -2.37 14.74
N GLU A 48 -2.83 -1.51 14.43
CA GLU A 48 -3.23 -0.39 15.30
C GLU A 48 -3.79 -0.82 16.68
N LYS A 49 -4.12 -2.10 16.88
CA LYS A 49 -4.62 -2.61 18.18
C LYS A 49 -3.55 -3.05 19.18
N GLU A 50 -2.27 -3.08 18.81
CA GLU A 50 -1.19 -3.54 19.71
C GLU A 50 -0.21 -2.43 20.13
N SER A 51 -0.72 -1.27 20.56
CA SER A 51 0.06 -0.39 21.44
C SER A 51 -0.10 -0.80 22.91
N ARG A 52 0.32 -2.02 23.26
CA ARG A 52 0.66 -2.34 24.66
C ARG A 52 2.17 -2.53 24.73
N PRO A 53 2.90 -1.75 25.56
CA PRO A 53 4.33 -1.86 25.65
C PRO A 53 4.70 -3.25 26.19
N ALA A 54 5.27 -4.09 25.32
CA ALA A 54 5.77 -5.40 25.68
C ALA A 54 7.18 -5.30 26.28
N TRP A 55 7.34 -4.59 27.40
CA TRP A 55 8.33 -4.93 28.43
C TRP A 55 8.18 -4.04 29.67
N PRO A 56 8.16 -4.58 30.90
CA PRO A 56 8.40 -3.78 32.09
C PRO A 56 9.86 -3.34 32.13
N ALA A 57 10.10 -2.03 32.31
CA ALA A 57 11.40 -1.48 32.65
C ALA A 57 11.94 -2.20 33.88
N LYS A 58 13.08 -2.89 33.74
CA LYS A 58 13.85 -3.30 34.91
C LYS A 58 14.47 -2.05 35.50
N ALA A 59 13.83 -1.49 36.52
CA ALA A 59 14.49 -0.61 37.46
C ALA A 59 15.48 -1.46 38.27
N SER A 60 16.77 -1.33 37.96
CA SER A 60 17.85 -1.60 38.92
C SER A 60 18.27 -0.21 39.44
N LEU A 61 18.32 0.05 40.75
CA LEU A 61 19.21 -0.67 41.66
C LEU A 61 20.34 0.30 42.05
#